data_AF-A0A1X2I0X4-F1
#
_entry.id   AF-A0A1X2I0X4-F1
#
_cell.length_a   1.000
_cell.length_b   1.000
_cell.length_c   1.000
_cell.angle_alpha   90.00
_cell.angle_beta   90.00
_cell.angle_gamma   90.00
#
_symmetry.space_group_name_H-M   'P 1'
#
loop_
_entity.id
_entity.type
_entity.pdbx_description
1 polymer ?
#
loop_
_entity_poly.entity_id
_entity_poly.type
_entity_poly.pdbx_seq_one_letter_code
_entity_poly.pdbx_strand_id
1 'polypeptide(L)'
;MITHDTNFNQFYGNPVSGAIDAAALLGIDVIVNHHSGDLYQMASEIRAAVDNGVDGIITTITDLTVLEAVKYAKSKGIPVVVYNTGELYSYALGLTRVLQSDLKVGIMVAQQLQKHGFNRTLAISHKKNIEGETNARLEAIAKFLNNDPYPVLMRPTIVLVPLWKASEIIS
;
A
#
# COMPACT_ATOMS: atom_id res chain seq x y z
N MET A 1 -9.49 -8.11 9.90
CA MET A 1 -8.40 -7.38 9.24
C MET A 1 -8.08 -8.08 7.93
N ILE A 2 -8.23 -7.39 6.81
CA ILE A 2 -8.04 -7.95 5.47
C ILE A 2 -7.06 -7.04 4.72
N THR A 3 -5.95 -7.58 4.19
CA THR A 3 -4.86 -6.77 3.63
C THR A 3 -4.25 -7.34 2.34
N HIS A 4 -3.66 -6.45 1.53
CA HIS A 4 -3.11 -6.73 0.21
C HIS A 4 -1.68 -7.30 0.21
N ASP A 5 -1.09 -7.55 1.38
CA ASP A 5 0.24 -8.17 1.51
C ASP A 5 0.21 -9.40 2.45
N THR A 6 1.27 -10.20 2.34
CA THR A 6 1.56 -11.40 3.11
C THR A 6 1.96 -11.10 4.56
N ASN A 7 1.72 -12.06 5.46
CA ASN A 7 2.17 -12.00 6.85
C ASN A 7 3.68 -12.21 7.04
N PHE A 8 4.40 -12.71 6.02
CA PHE A 8 5.86 -12.92 6.08
C PHE A 8 6.67 -11.63 5.94
N ASN A 9 6.06 -10.56 5.42
CA ASN A 9 6.69 -9.25 5.38
C ASN A 9 6.64 -8.62 6.79
N GLN A 10 7.80 -8.36 7.39
CA GLN A 10 7.91 -7.74 8.72
C GLN A 10 7.07 -6.46 8.85
N PHE A 11 6.96 -5.68 7.76
CA PHE A 11 6.15 -4.46 7.79
C PHE A 11 4.66 -4.76 8.03
N TYR A 12 4.08 -5.77 7.40
CA TYR A 12 2.65 -6.08 7.54
C TYR A 12 2.36 -7.03 8.71
N GLY A 13 3.35 -7.79 9.16
CA GLY A 13 3.27 -8.56 10.41
C GLY A 13 3.07 -7.66 11.63
N ASN A 14 3.80 -6.54 11.73
CA ASN A 14 3.73 -5.66 12.91
C ASN A 14 2.33 -5.03 13.14
N PRO A 15 1.65 -4.45 12.13
CA PRO A 15 0.27 -3.97 12.26
C PRO A 15 -0.73 -5.07 12.65
N VAL A 16 -0.53 -6.28 12.13
CA VAL A 16 -1.37 -7.43 12.51
C VAL A 16 -1.16 -7.80 13.96
N SER A 17 0.09 -7.90 14.42
CA SER A 17 0.41 -8.13 15.83
C SER A 17 -0.20 -7.04 16.72
N GLY A 18 -0.06 -5.77 16.34
CA GLY A 18 -0.67 -4.66 17.08
C GLY A 18 -2.21 -4.74 17.12
N ALA A 19 -2.85 -5.18 16.04
CA ALA A 19 -4.30 -5.39 16.01
C ALA A 19 -4.73 -6.56 16.91
N ILE A 20 -3.95 -7.65 16.95
CA ILE A 20 -4.18 -8.80 17.83
C ILE A 20 -4.01 -8.42 19.30
N ASP A 21 -2.94 -7.68 19.63
CA ASP A 21 -2.69 -7.23 20.99
C ASP A 21 -3.80 -6.29 21.48
N ALA A 22 -4.22 -5.34 20.63
CA ALA A 22 -5.36 -4.47 20.93
C ALA A 22 -6.66 -5.26 21.09
N ALA A 23 -6.87 -6.28 20.27
CA ALA A 23 -8.04 -7.14 20.34
C ALA A 23 -8.10 -7.90 21.67
N ALA A 24 -6.97 -8.47 22.10
CA ALA A 24 -6.85 -9.17 23.38
C ALA A 24 -7.13 -8.24 24.58
N LEU A 25 -6.64 -7.00 24.54
CA LEU A 25 -6.89 -6.01 25.60
C LEU A 25 -8.37 -5.60 25.70
N LEU A 26 -9.09 -5.60 24.58
CA LEU A 26 -10.49 -5.19 24.51
C LEU A 26 -11.47 -6.37 24.62
N GLY A 27 -10.97 -7.61 24.64
CA GLY A 27 -11.82 -8.80 24.65
C GLY A 27 -12.64 -8.97 23.37
N ILE A 28 -12.08 -8.57 22.22
CA ILE A 28 -12.71 -8.69 20.90
C ILE A 28 -12.01 -9.76 20.05
N ASP A 29 -12.76 -10.41 19.17
CA ASP A 29 -12.20 -11.34 18.21
C ASP A 29 -11.69 -10.60 16.96
N VAL A 30 -10.53 -11.02 16.45
CA VAL A 30 -9.98 -10.50 15.19
C VAL A 30 -9.69 -11.64 14.22
N ILE A 31 -10.37 -11.61 13.07
CA ILE A 31 -10.11 -12.50 11.94
C ILE A 31 -9.09 -11.82 11.03
N VAL A 32 -7.99 -12.50 10.69
CA VAL A 32 -6.91 -11.93 9.87
C VAL A 32 -6.78 -12.69 8.56
N ASN A 33 -6.97 -11.97 7.44
CA ASN A 33 -6.80 -12.49 6.08
C ASN A 33 -5.72 -11.70 5.35
N HIS A 34 -4.79 -12.42 4.72
CA HIS A 34 -3.67 -11.88 3.96
C HIS A 34 -3.79 -12.30 2.50
N HIS A 35 -3.68 -11.34 1.58
CA HIS A 35 -3.62 -11.61 0.14
C HIS A 35 -2.28 -11.20 -0.41
N SER A 36 -1.61 -12.05 -1.20
CA SER A 36 -0.34 -11.69 -1.86
C SER A 36 -0.59 -10.88 -3.14
N GLY A 37 -1.38 -9.81 -3.06
CA GLY A 37 -1.75 -8.97 -4.20
C GLY A 37 -2.95 -9.43 -5.02
N ASP A 38 -3.71 -10.44 -4.58
CA ASP A 38 -5.01 -10.75 -5.20
C ASP A 38 -6.06 -9.76 -4.68
N LEU A 39 -6.21 -8.64 -5.40
CA LEU A 39 -7.11 -7.56 -5.03
C LEU A 39 -8.59 -7.92 -5.23
N TYR A 40 -8.89 -8.84 -6.14
CA TYR A 40 -10.27 -9.31 -6.35
C TYR A 40 -10.71 -10.24 -5.22
N GLN A 41 -9.84 -11.16 -4.81
CA GLN A 41 -10.10 -11.99 -3.63
C GLN A 41 -10.26 -11.13 -2.38
N MET A 42 -9.35 -10.16 -2.18
CA MET A 42 -9.44 -9.21 -1.08
C MET A 42 -10.78 -8.45 -1.05
N ALA A 43 -11.22 -7.91 -2.20
CA ALA A 43 -12.49 -7.22 -2.32
C ALA A 43 -13.68 -8.14 -2.05
N SER A 44 -13.62 -9.39 -2.51
CA SER A 44 -14.64 -10.42 -2.24
C SER A 44 -14.75 -10.73 -0.75
N GLU A 45 -13.61 -10.89 -0.06
CA GLU A 45 -13.59 -11.19 1.37
C GLU A 45 -14.06 -10.02 2.23
N ILE A 46 -13.79 -8.78 1.83
CA ILE A 46 -14.38 -7.61 2.48
C ILE A 46 -15.91 -7.68 2.39
N ARG A 47 -16.48 -7.98 1.22
CA ARG A 47 -17.93 -8.10 1.04
C ARG A 47 -18.50 -9.25 1.86
N ALA A 48 -17.84 -10.42 1.83
CA ALA A 48 -18.26 -11.59 2.60
C ALA A 48 -18.23 -11.31 4.10
N ALA A 49 -17.21 -10.62 4.62
CA ALA A 49 -17.14 -10.24 6.02
C ALA A 49 -18.31 -9.32 6.41
N VAL A 50 -18.62 -8.31 5.57
CA VAL A 50 -19.80 -7.45 5.76
C VAL A 50 -21.09 -8.26 5.78
N ASP A 51 -21.27 -9.16 4.82
CA ASP A 51 -22.49 -9.97 4.69
C ASP A 51 -22.64 -10.99 5.84
N ASN A 52 -21.52 -11.42 6.43
CA ASN A 52 -21.47 -12.27 7.62
C ASN A 52 -21.64 -11.49 8.94
N GLY A 53 -21.85 -10.16 8.88
CA GLY A 53 -22.20 -9.36 10.05
C GLY A 53 -21.03 -9.04 11.00
N VAL A 54 -19.82 -8.84 10.48
CA VAL A 54 -18.71 -8.34 11.32
C VAL A 54 -19.00 -6.94 11.87
N ASP A 55 -18.55 -6.67 13.10
CA ASP A 55 -18.74 -5.36 13.74
C ASP A 55 -17.87 -4.24 13.16
N GLY A 56 -16.83 -4.59 12.39
CA GLY A 56 -15.92 -3.62 11.79
C GLY A 56 -14.86 -4.25 10.89
N ILE A 57 -14.23 -3.41 10.06
CA ILE A 57 -13.19 -3.83 9.12
C ILE A 57 -11.94 -2.99 9.32
N ILE A 58 -10.79 -3.66 9.38
CA ILE A 58 -9.47 -3.05 9.26
C ILE A 58 -8.89 -3.48 7.91
N THR A 59 -8.52 -2.53 7.04
CA THR A 59 -8.05 -2.86 5.68
C THR A 59 -7.10 -1.82 5.07
N THR A 60 -6.49 -2.17 3.94
CA THR A 60 -5.72 -1.26 3.07
C THR A 60 -6.54 -0.96 1.81
N ILE A 61 -6.39 0.21 1.17
CA ILE A 61 -7.05 0.51 -0.12
C ILE A 61 -6.01 0.78 -1.21
N THR A 62 -5.66 -0.25 -1.97
CA THR A 62 -4.62 -0.20 -3.02
C THR A 62 -5.13 0.31 -4.36
N ASP A 63 -6.39 0.05 -4.69
CA ASP A 63 -6.97 0.35 -5.99
C ASP A 63 -8.49 0.60 -5.91
N LEU A 64 -9.09 0.85 -7.08
CA LEU A 64 -10.53 1.05 -7.21
C LEU A 64 -11.34 -0.22 -6.88
N THR A 65 -10.80 -1.42 -7.12
CA THR A 65 -11.47 -2.69 -6.79
C THR A 65 -11.73 -2.79 -5.30
N VAL A 66 -10.70 -2.57 -4.48
CA VAL A 66 -10.80 -2.59 -3.03
C VAL A 66 -11.63 -1.40 -2.52
N LEU A 67 -11.49 -0.23 -3.15
CA LEU A 67 -12.30 0.95 -2.82
C LEU A 67 -13.80 0.66 -2.92
N GLU A 68 -14.26 0.00 -3.97
CA GLU A 68 -15.68 -0.32 -4.13
C GLU A 68 -16.20 -1.30 -3.07
N ALA A 69 -15.36 -2.23 -2.60
CA ALA A 69 -15.71 -3.10 -1.47
C ALA A 69 -15.78 -2.31 -0.14
N VAL A 70 -14.89 -1.33 0.07
CA VAL A 70 -14.93 -0.45 1.24
C VAL A 70 -16.16 0.47 1.22
N LYS A 71 -16.53 1.01 0.04
CA LYS A 71 -17.78 1.77 -0.12
C LYS A 71 -19.00 0.92 0.21
N TYR A 72 -18.99 -0.36 -0.16
CA TYR A 72 -20.03 -1.31 0.22
C TYR A 72 -20.12 -1.50 1.74
N ALA A 73 -19.00 -1.73 2.42
CA ALA A 73 -18.98 -1.83 3.89
C ALA A 73 -19.57 -0.57 4.55
N LYS A 74 -19.16 0.62 4.08
CA LYS A 74 -19.68 1.90 4.56
C LYS A 74 -21.19 2.05 4.32
N SER A 75 -21.70 1.65 3.15
CA SER A 75 -23.14 1.75 2.85
C SER A 75 -23.99 0.81 3.70
N LYS A 76 -23.40 -0.25 4.26
CA LYS A 76 -24.01 -1.16 5.24
C LYS A 76 -23.87 -0.70 6.69
N GLY A 77 -23.23 0.45 6.93
CA GLY A 77 -23.01 0.98 8.28
C GLY A 77 -21.87 0.30 9.04
N ILE A 78 -21.07 -0.54 8.37
CA ILE A 78 -19.91 -1.20 9.00
C ILE A 78 -18.74 -0.20 9.08
N PRO A 79 -18.19 0.09 10.27
CA PRO A 79 -17.06 0.99 10.42
C PRO A 79 -15.81 0.40 9.76
N VAL A 80 -15.07 1.23 9.03
CA VAL A 80 -13.83 0.83 8.36
C VAL A 80 -12.66 1.68 8.86
N VAL A 81 -11.61 1.02 9.34
CA VAL A 81 -10.30 1.61 9.65
C VAL A 81 -9.35 1.27 8.52
N VAL A 82 -8.79 2.31 7.89
CA VAL A 82 -7.79 2.15 6.83
C VAL A 82 -6.40 2.29 7.43
N TYR A 83 -5.50 1.35 7.13
CA TYR A 83 -4.12 1.40 7.59
C TYR A 83 -3.13 1.29 6.42
N ASN A 84 -1.92 1.84 6.59
CA ASN A 84 -0.81 1.90 5.62
C ASN A 84 -1.09 2.50 4.22
N THR A 85 -2.01 1.93 3.46
CA THR A 85 -2.25 2.21 2.03
C THR A 85 -3.67 2.73 1.84
N GLY A 86 -3.81 3.78 1.01
CA GLY A 86 -5.10 4.37 0.66
C GLY A 86 -5.41 5.71 1.32
N GLU A 87 -4.41 6.57 1.53
CA GLU A 87 -4.57 7.91 2.13
C GLU A 87 -5.66 8.74 1.42
N LEU A 88 -5.56 8.91 0.10
CA LEU A 88 -6.53 9.73 -0.65
C LEU A 88 -7.94 9.13 -0.63
N TYR A 89 -8.04 7.82 -0.80
CA TYR A 89 -9.32 7.11 -0.78
C TYR A 89 -10.01 7.20 0.59
N SER A 90 -9.27 6.92 1.65
CA SER A 90 -9.80 6.95 3.02
C SER A 90 -10.15 8.37 3.45
N TYR A 91 -9.38 9.38 3.05
CA TYR A 91 -9.70 10.78 3.27
C TYR A 91 -10.99 11.20 2.56
N ALA A 92 -11.13 10.88 1.27
CA ALA A 92 -12.32 11.20 0.48
C ALA A 92 -13.59 10.52 1.03
N LEU A 93 -13.45 9.34 1.62
CA LEU A 93 -14.55 8.62 2.25
C LEU A 93 -14.78 9.00 3.73
N GLY A 94 -13.96 9.86 4.32
CA GLY A 94 -14.08 10.24 5.74
C GLY A 94 -13.87 9.06 6.70
N LEU A 95 -13.01 8.12 6.36
CA LEU A 95 -12.73 6.93 7.17
C LEU A 95 -11.71 7.23 8.28
N THR A 96 -11.76 6.41 9.33
CA THR A 96 -10.70 6.36 10.36
C THR A 96 -9.42 5.83 9.72
N ARG A 97 -8.27 6.43 10.06
CA ARG A 97 -7.00 6.21 9.35
C ARG A 97 -5.84 6.04 10.32
N VAL A 98 -5.05 4.97 10.12
CA VAL A 98 -3.77 4.71 10.76
C VAL A 98 -2.71 4.64 9.66
N LEU A 99 -2.28 5.82 9.19
CA LEU A 99 -1.46 5.99 7.99
C LEU A 99 -0.32 6.97 8.26
N GLN A 100 0.71 6.92 7.40
CA GLN A 100 1.68 8.01 7.24
C GLN A 100 1.44 8.67 5.87
N SER A 101 1.73 9.97 5.76
CA SER A 101 1.62 10.67 4.46
C SER A 101 2.89 10.47 3.65
N ASP A 102 2.78 9.75 2.54
CA ASP A 102 3.90 9.42 1.67
C ASP A 102 4.53 10.63 1.00
N LEU A 103 3.70 11.63 0.68
CA LEU A 103 4.18 12.92 0.21
C LEU A 103 5.08 13.57 1.26
N LYS A 104 4.62 13.67 2.52
CA LYS A 104 5.42 14.26 3.61
C LYS A 104 6.71 13.48 3.86
N VAL A 105 6.67 12.15 3.80
CA VAL A 105 7.86 11.30 3.92
C VAL A 105 8.89 11.68 2.87
N GLY A 106 8.50 11.79 1.60
CA GLY A 106 9.43 12.17 0.53
C GLY A 106 10.01 13.57 0.73
N ILE A 107 9.21 14.53 1.17
CA ILE A 107 9.67 15.90 1.51
C ILE A 107 10.71 15.86 2.62
N MET A 108 10.43 15.13 3.71
CA MET A 108 11.32 15.05 4.87
C MET A 108 12.65 14.37 4.51
N VAL A 109 12.62 13.33 3.69
CA VAL A 109 13.83 12.67 3.18
C VAL A 109 14.67 13.65 2.35
N ALA A 110 14.06 14.39 1.41
CA ALA A 110 14.76 15.38 0.62
C ALA A 110 15.38 16.50 1.46
N GLN A 111 14.65 16.99 2.47
CA GLN A 111 15.17 18.01 3.40
C GLN A 111 16.39 17.51 4.17
N GLN A 112 16.40 16.26 4.65
CA GLN A 112 17.56 15.69 5.32
C GLN A 112 18.74 15.57 4.36
N LEU A 113 18.52 15.08 3.14
CA LEU A 113 19.56 14.98 2.12
C LEU A 113 20.22 16.34 1.82
N GLN A 114 19.42 17.38 1.59
CA GLN A 114 19.92 18.76 1.38
C GLN A 114 20.68 19.29 2.58
N LYS A 115 20.17 19.07 3.80
CA LYS A 115 20.83 19.50 5.04
C LYS A 115 22.24 18.91 5.17
N HIS A 116 22.47 17.73 4.61
CA HIS A 116 23.77 17.06 4.59
C HIS A 116 24.58 17.29 3.29
N GLY A 117 24.14 18.19 2.41
CA GLY A 117 24.85 18.56 1.17
C GLY A 117 24.64 17.60 -0.01
N PHE A 118 23.73 16.64 0.09
CA PHE A 118 23.42 15.70 -0.98
C PHE A 118 22.35 16.26 -1.92
N ASN A 119 22.80 16.82 -3.05
CA ASN A 119 21.92 17.49 -4.00
C ASN A 119 21.68 16.71 -5.30
N ARG A 120 22.38 15.58 -5.54
CA ARG A 120 22.25 14.72 -6.74
C ARG A 120 22.06 13.27 -6.34
N THR A 121 20.84 12.89 -5.99
CA THR A 121 20.53 11.56 -5.45
C THR A 121 19.89 10.65 -6.47
N LEU A 122 20.06 9.34 -6.31
CA LEU A 122 19.31 8.33 -7.04
C LEU A 122 18.14 7.88 -6.17
N ALA A 123 16.92 7.93 -6.71
CA ALA A 123 15.73 7.42 -6.05
C ALA A 123 15.26 6.15 -6.77
N ILE A 124 15.18 5.04 -6.04
CA ILE A 124 14.78 3.73 -6.58
C ILE A 124 13.44 3.33 -5.95
N SER A 125 12.50 2.88 -6.79
CA SER A 125 11.25 2.28 -6.33
C SER A 125 11.10 0.87 -6.88
N HIS A 126 10.66 -0.06 -6.03
CA HIS A 126 10.25 -1.39 -6.46
C HIS A 126 8.83 -1.36 -7.03
N LYS A 127 8.48 -2.31 -7.93
CA LYS A 127 7.10 -2.50 -8.40
C LYS A 127 6.45 -3.66 -7.64
N LYS A 128 5.49 -3.37 -6.76
CA LYS A 128 4.39 -4.26 -6.34
C LYS A 128 3.34 -3.45 -5.57
N ASN A 129 2.05 -3.59 -5.92
CA ASN A 129 0.80 -3.22 -5.22
C ASN A 129 0.59 -1.83 -4.55
N ILE A 130 1.59 -0.95 -4.46
CA ILE A 130 1.55 0.35 -3.77
C ILE A 130 2.08 1.49 -4.64
N GLU A 131 1.61 1.54 -5.89
CA GLU A 131 2.09 2.50 -6.89
C GLU A 131 1.81 3.96 -6.48
N GLY A 132 0.65 4.24 -5.89
CA GLY A 132 0.31 5.60 -5.45
C GLY A 132 1.26 6.12 -4.38
N GLU A 133 1.52 5.31 -3.35
CA GLU A 133 2.39 5.65 -2.22
C GLU A 133 3.85 5.82 -2.68
N THR A 134 4.36 4.87 -3.47
CA THR A 134 5.74 4.93 -3.95
C THR A 134 5.99 6.10 -4.91
N ASN A 135 5.04 6.40 -5.80
CA ASN A 135 5.11 7.56 -6.67
C ASN A 135 5.07 8.87 -5.86
N ALA A 136 4.19 8.99 -4.85
CA ALA A 136 4.12 10.18 -4.01
C ALA A 136 5.44 10.49 -3.29
N ARG A 137 6.14 9.45 -2.79
CA ARG A 137 7.49 9.60 -2.20
C ARG A 137 8.51 10.07 -3.24
N LEU A 138 8.54 9.44 -4.41
CA LEU A 138 9.48 9.77 -5.49
C LEU A 138 9.29 11.19 -6.02
N GLU A 139 8.04 11.58 -6.30
CA GLU A 139 7.69 12.92 -6.78
C GLU A 139 8.07 14.00 -5.78
N ALA A 140 7.81 13.76 -4.48
CA ALA A 140 8.21 14.68 -3.42
C ALA A 140 9.73 14.84 -3.34
N ILE A 141 10.49 13.73 -3.40
CA ILE A 141 11.95 13.77 -3.39
C ILE A 141 12.47 14.56 -4.60
N ALA A 142 11.94 14.28 -5.79
CA ALA A 142 12.38 14.92 -7.02
C ALA A 142 12.14 16.43 -6.99
N LYS A 143 10.92 16.85 -6.61
CA LYS A 143 10.54 18.26 -6.53
C LYS A 143 11.41 19.04 -5.55
N PHE A 144 11.72 18.45 -4.39
CA PHE A 144 12.49 19.16 -3.37
C PHE A 144 13.99 19.24 -3.67
N LEU A 145 14.56 18.23 -4.32
CA LEU A 145 15.99 18.23 -4.66
C LEU A 145 16.33 18.99 -5.95
N ASN A 146 15.32 19.50 -6.68
CA ASN A 146 15.49 20.22 -7.96
C ASN A 146 16.35 19.44 -8.98
N ASN A 147 16.28 18.11 -8.92
CA ASN A 147 17.01 17.22 -9.80
C ASN A 147 16.10 16.87 -10.98
N ASP A 148 16.43 17.43 -12.14
CA ASP A 148 15.80 17.11 -13.42
C ASP A 148 16.91 16.84 -14.45
N PRO A 149 16.93 15.72 -15.20
CA PRO A 149 16.08 14.53 -15.13
C PRO A 149 16.66 13.41 -14.24
N TYR A 150 15.79 12.73 -13.50
CA TYR A 150 16.14 11.49 -12.80
C TYR A 150 16.23 10.32 -13.78
N PRO A 151 17.26 9.45 -13.70
CA PRO A 151 17.12 8.10 -14.20
C PRO A 151 16.11 7.39 -13.29
N VAL A 152 14.84 7.43 -13.67
CA VAL A 152 13.91 6.39 -13.25
C VAL A 152 14.46 5.13 -13.89
N LEU A 153 15.01 4.23 -13.08
CA LEU A 153 15.20 2.85 -13.52
C LEU A 153 13.79 2.37 -13.86
N MET A 154 13.43 2.47 -15.14
CA MET A 154 12.15 2.01 -15.62
C MET A 154 12.10 0.55 -15.24
N ARG A 155 11.07 0.25 -14.44
CA ARG A 155 10.72 -1.08 -13.97
C ARG A 155 10.91 -2.03 -15.15
N PRO A 156 11.60 -3.19 -15.01
CA PRO A 156 11.57 -4.17 -16.06
C PRO A 156 10.10 -4.49 -16.31
N THR A 157 9.56 -4.00 -17.43
CA THR A 157 8.37 -4.59 -18.01
C THR A 157 8.81 -6.03 -18.20
N ILE A 158 8.13 -6.98 -17.56
CA ILE A 158 8.21 -8.35 -18.03
C ILE A 158 7.60 -8.30 -19.43
N VAL A 159 8.41 -7.92 -20.42
CA VAL A 159 8.29 -8.49 -21.74
C VAL A 159 8.65 -9.93 -21.43
N LEU A 160 7.63 -10.80 -21.36
CA LEU A 160 7.85 -12.22 -21.50
C LEU A 160 8.53 -12.35 -22.87
N VAL A 161 9.86 -12.29 -22.89
CA VAL A 161 10.62 -12.78 -24.03
C VAL A 161 10.31 -14.26 -24.01
N PRO A 162 9.56 -14.80 -24.99
CA PRO A 162 9.27 -16.21 -25.00
C PRO A 162 10.60 -16.97 -24.92
N LEU A 163 10.66 -18.05 -24.15
CA LEU A 163 11.89 -18.82 -23.91
C LEU A 163 12.64 -19.22 -25.20
N TRP A 164 11.96 -19.23 -26.35
CA TRP A 164 12.55 -19.51 -27.66
C TRP A 164 13.34 -18.35 -28.30
N LYS A 165 13.29 -17.11 -27.76
CA LYS A 165 14.10 -15.97 -28.24
C LYS A 165 15.40 -15.75 -27.44
N ALA A 166 15.63 -16.50 -26.35
CA ALA A 166 16.83 -16.33 -25.53
C ALA A 166 18.13 -16.83 -26.21
N SER A 167 18.03 -17.67 -27.24
CA SER A 167 19.17 -18.23 -27.97
C SER A 167 19.83 -17.28 -28.98
N GLU A 168 19.20 -16.14 -29.30
CA GLU A 168 19.74 -15.16 -30.27
C GLU A 168 20.57 -14.03 -29.62
N ILE A 169 20.68 -14.00 -28.29
CA ILE A 169 21.42 -12.95 -27.56
C ILE A 169 22.83 -13.42 -27.17
N ILE A 170 23.17 -14.69 -27.41
CA ILE A 170 24.51 -15.24 -27.21
C ILE A 170 25.03 -15.75 -28.56
N SER A 171 25.32 -14.82 -29.47
CA SER A 171 26.14 -15.04 -30.67
C SER A 171 26.91 -13.78 -31.02
#